data_AF-A0AAU9F0I1-F1
#
_entry.id   AF-A0AAU9F0I1-F1
#
_cell.length_a   1.000
_cell.length_b   1.000
_cell.length_c   1.000
_cell.angle_alpha   90.00
_cell.angle_beta   90.00
_cell.angle_gamma   90.00
#
_symmetry.space_group_name_H-M   'P 1'
#
loop_
_entity.id
_entity.type
_entity.pdbx_description
1 polymer ?
#
loop_
_entity_poly.entity_id
_entity_poly.type
_entity_poly.pdbx_seq_one_letter_code
_entity_poly.pdbx_strand_id
1 'polypeptide(L)'
;MISTHRLLGGLALAAFLLLTLSAAPPAHSAEAKKVLIKSVKEVGTKVVLMDGSEWTIENPSDQELVYDWLPFQTVVIKNNKVLVNLYRGDIVDAKMTKGPTEAAKAPASTPTYSASAVQSTSGAPAAASGGTQVVVSEDLVKRMDKILNRMEDLEFTLKSIEVRLLRLERMAGVGP
;
A
#
# COMPACT_ATOMS: atom_id res chain seq x y z
N MET A 1 -21.66 -54.11 -29.75
CA MET A 1 -20.45 -54.09 -28.90
C MET A 1 -19.83 -52.72 -28.99
N ILE A 2 -20.11 -51.85 -28.01
CA ILE A 2 -19.57 -50.49 -27.92
C ILE A 2 -18.76 -50.43 -26.63
N SER A 3 -17.48 -50.12 -26.78
CA SER A 3 -16.43 -50.21 -25.76
C SER A 3 -16.69 -49.19 -24.63
N THR A 4 -17.01 -49.70 -23.44
CA THR A 4 -17.27 -48.94 -22.19
C THR A 4 -16.00 -48.41 -21.52
N HIS A 5 -14.82 -48.55 -22.14
CA HIS A 5 -13.55 -48.13 -21.54
C HIS A 5 -13.15 -46.68 -21.78
N ARG A 6 -13.89 -45.91 -22.60
CA ARG A 6 -13.53 -44.51 -22.90
C ARG A 6 -14.15 -43.46 -21.98
N LEU A 7 -15.11 -43.83 -21.14
CA LEU A 7 -15.81 -42.89 -20.25
C LEU A 7 -15.22 -42.79 -18.84
N LEU A 8 -14.42 -43.76 -18.39
CA LEU A 8 -13.77 -43.70 -17.07
C LEU A 8 -12.43 -42.95 -17.04
N GLY A 9 -11.79 -42.75 -18.19
CA GLY A 9 -10.51 -42.03 -18.25
C GLY A 9 -10.62 -40.51 -18.09
N GLY A 10 -11.78 -39.92 -18.42
CA GLY A 10 -11.99 -38.47 -18.37
C GLY A 10 -12.23 -37.92 -16.97
N LEU A 11 -12.76 -38.73 -16.05
CA LEU A 11 -13.15 -38.28 -14.71
C LEU A 11 -11.97 -38.29 -13.71
N ALA A 12 -10.96 -39.13 -13.95
CA ALA A 12 -9.74 -39.18 -13.13
C ALA A 12 -8.76 -38.04 -13.45
N LEU A 13 -8.73 -37.55 -14.69
CA LEU A 13 -7.86 -36.43 -15.09
C LEU A 13 -8.35 -35.09 -14.52
N ALA A 14 -9.67 -34.91 -14.36
CA ALA A 14 -10.25 -33.70 -13.81
C ALA A 14 -9.99 -33.55 -12.29
N ALA A 15 -9.92 -34.66 -11.55
CA ALA A 15 -9.63 -34.63 -10.11
C ALA A 15 -8.16 -34.31 -9.81
N PHE A 16 -7.23 -34.70 -10.67
CA PHE A 16 -5.81 -34.42 -10.47
C PHE A 16 -5.43 -32.96 -10.78
N LEU A 17 -6.18 -32.27 -11.66
CA LEU A 17 -5.92 -30.88 -12.02
C LEU A 17 -6.43 -29.86 -10.99
N LEU A 18 -7.33 -30.27 -10.09
CA LEU A 18 -7.87 -29.43 -9.01
C LEU A 18 -6.98 -29.42 -7.75
N LEU A 19 -6.04 -30.36 -7.62
CA LEU A 19 -5.11 -30.45 -6.48
C LEU A 19 -3.79 -29.68 -6.68
N THR A 20 -3.52 -29.16 -7.88
CA THR A 20 -2.31 -28.34 -8.14
C THR A 20 -2.54 -26.84 -8.03
N LEU A 21 -3.76 -26.39 -7.69
CA LEU A 21 -4.07 -24.97 -7.45
C LEU A 21 -3.96 -24.57 -5.97
N SER A 22 -3.15 -25.28 -5.18
CA SER A 22 -2.92 -25.03 -3.75
C SER A 22 -1.43 -24.85 -3.42
N ALA A 23 -0.68 -24.20 -4.30
CA ALA A 23 0.68 -23.75 -4.02
C ALA A 23 1.00 -22.45 -4.77
N ALA A 24 0.12 -21.46 -4.67
CA ALA A 24 0.56 -20.08 -4.88
C ALA A 24 1.26 -19.64 -3.58
N PRO A 25 2.58 -19.40 -3.57
CA PRO A 25 3.22 -18.78 -2.42
C PRO A 25 2.51 -17.44 -2.13
N PRO A 26 2.35 -17.05 -0.86
CA PRO A 26 1.75 -15.77 -0.51
C PRO A 26 2.62 -14.69 -1.16
N ALA A 27 2.11 -14.12 -2.25
CA ALA A 27 2.61 -12.88 -2.79
C ALA A 27 2.49 -11.88 -1.63
N HIS A 28 3.64 -11.58 -1.03
CA HIS A 28 3.77 -10.48 -0.11
C HIS A 28 3.32 -9.26 -0.89
N SER A 29 2.08 -8.85 -0.65
CA SER A 29 1.55 -7.59 -1.14
C SER A 29 2.38 -6.53 -0.44
N ALA A 30 3.50 -6.15 -1.06
CA ALA A 30 4.31 -5.01 -0.66
C ALA A 30 3.40 -3.79 -0.79
N GLU A 31 2.84 -3.40 0.35
CA GLU A 31 1.98 -2.25 0.53
C GLU A 31 2.60 -1.04 -0.18
N ALA A 32 1.87 -0.48 -1.14
CA ALA A 32 2.36 0.57 -2.01
C ALA A 32 2.47 1.88 -1.20
N LYS A 33 3.66 2.13 -0.62
CA LYS A 33 3.90 3.28 0.26
C LYS A 33 3.87 4.58 -0.56
N LYS A 34 2.96 5.49 -0.20
CA LYS A 34 2.85 6.86 -0.75
C LYS A 34 3.79 7.79 0.02
N VAL A 35 4.70 8.48 -0.67
CA VAL A 35 5.66 9.44 -0.06
C VAL A 35 5.83 10.65 -0.98
N LEU A 36 6.08 11.82 -0.41
CA LEU A 36 6.30 13.06 -1.15
C LEU A 36 7.77 13.20 -1.56
N ILE A 37 8.03 13.78 -2.74
CA ILE A 37 9.38 14.15 -3.15
C ILE A 37 9.84 15.37 -2.33
N LYS A 38 11.04 15.29 -1.77
CA LYS A 38 11.69 16.43 -1.13
C LYS A 38 12.52 17.21 -2.14
N SER A 39 13.36 16.51 -2.90
CA SER A 39 14.16 17.11 -3.96
C SER A 39 14.71 16.05 -4.91
N VAL A 40 14.95 16.45 -6.14
CA VAL A 40 15.69 15.68 -7.14
C VAL A 40 17.07 16.32 -7.31
N LYS A 41 18.11 15.50 -7.33
CA LYS A 41 19.52 15.90 -7.43
C LYS A 41 20.17 15.23 -8.63
N GLU A 42 21.36 15.71 -8.99
CA GLU A 42 22.22 15.08 -10.00
C GLU A 42 21.50 14.83 -11.33
N VAL A 43 20.77 15.85 -11.81
CA VAL A 43 20.07 15.81 -13.11
C VAL A 43 19.12 14.61 -13.23
N GLY A 44 18.36 14.31 -12.17
CA GLY A 44 17.42 13.19 -12.18
C GLY A 44 18.01 11.84 -11.75
N THR A 45 19.32 11.75 -11.48
CA THR A 45 19.96 10.51 -11.03
C THR A 45 19.57 10.13 -9.61
N LYS A 46 19.31 11.11 -8.73
CA LYS A 46 18.99 10.87 -7.32
C LYS A 46 17.72 11.58 -6.89
N VAL A 47 16.78 10.83 -6.34
CA VAL A 47 15.54 11.33 -5.73
C VAL A 47 15.63 11.22 -4.22
N VAL A 48 15.41 12.35 -3.54
CA VAL A 48 15.29 12.41 -2.08
C VAL A 48 13.83 12.58 -1.74
N LEU A 49 13.29 11.67 -0.94
CA LEU A 49 11.91 11.71 -0.48
C LEU A 49 11.80 12.40 0.90
N MET A 50 10.59 12.84 1.25
CA MET A 50 10.34 13.53 2.52
C MET A 50 10.53 12.65 3.75
N ASP A 51 10.43 11.33 3.60
CA ASP A 51 10.78 10.37 4.65
C ASP A 51 12.30 10.20 4.83
N GLY A 52 13.10 11.00 4.14
CA GLY A 52 14.56 10.98 4.21
C GLY A 52 15.21 9.82 3.47
N SER A 53 14.42 9.00 2.75
CA SER A 53 14.97 7.96 1.87
C SER A 53 15.56 8.58 0.61
N GLU A 54 16.65 7.99 0.14
CA GLU A 54 17.31 8.37 -1.11
C GLU A 54 17.23 7.20 -2.09
N TRP A 55 16.89 7.53 -3.33
CA TRP A 55 16.66 6.59 -4.41
C TRP A 55 17.51 7.00 -5.59
N THR A 56 18.20 6.04 -6.20
CA THR A 56 19.05 6.25 -7.38
C THR A 56 18.41 5.59 -8.58
N ILE A 57 18.36 6.32 -9.69
CA ILE A 57 17.79 5.86 -10.95
C ILE A 57 18.93 5.40 -11.85
N GLU A 58 18.95 4.10 -12.15
CA GLU A 58 20.04 3.47 -12.89
C GLU A 58 19.90 3.67 -14.40
N ASN A 59 18.67 3.84 -14.90
CA ASN A 59 18.40 3.97 -16.34
C ASN A 59 18.46 5.45 -16.79
N PRO A 60 19.33 5.82 -17.76
CA PRO A 60 19.42 7.19 -18.26
C PRO A 60 18.11 7.76 -18.82
N SER A 61 17.28 6.92 -19.46
CA SER A 61 15.99 7.38 -20.01
C SER A 61 14.99 7.78 -18.91
N ASP A 62 15.10 7.17 -17.73
CA ASP A 62 14.26 7.47 -16.58
C ASP A 62 14.76 8.72 -15.83
N GLN A 63 16.06 9.03 -15.94
CA GLN A 63 16.66 10.23 -15.35
C GLN A 63 16.09 11.51 -16.00
N GLU A 64 15.88 11.51 -17.32
CA GLU A 64 15.24 12.62 -18.02
C GLU A 64 13.80 12.85 -17.52
N LEU A 65 13.05 11.78 -17.30
CA LEU A 65 11.68 11.86 -16.76
C LEU A 65 11.67 12.45 -15.35
N VAL A 66 12.62 12.02 -14.52
CA VAL A 66 12.72 12.43 -13.12
C VAL A 66 13.28 13.83 -12.95
N TYR A 67 14.08 14.32 -13.89
CA TYR A 67 14.59 15.68 -13.87
C TYR A 67 13.47 16.73 -13.75
N ASP A 68 12.32 16.47 -14.38
CA ASP A 68 11.15 17.33 -14.36
C ASP A 68 10.29 17.19 -13.09
N TRP A 69 10.62 16.27 -12.18
CA TRP A 69 9.81 16.03 -11.00
C TRP A 69 9.98 17.15 -9.98
N LEU A 70 8.86 17.75 -9.58
CA LEU A 70 8.86 18.87 -8.64
C LEU A 70 8.81 18.36 -7.18
N PRO A 71 9.38 19.12 -6.24
CA PRO A 71 9.16 18.92 -4.82
C PRO A 71 7.67 18.87 -4.46
N PHE A 72 7.32 18.11 -3.42
CA PHE A 72 5.97 17.91 -2.90
C PHE A 72 5.01 17.19 -3.85
N GLN A 73 5.47 16.67 -4.99
CA GLN A 73 4.70 15.71 -5.78
C GLN A 73 4.65 14.36 -5.07
N THR A 74 3.51 13.67 -5.17
CA THR A 74 3.31 12.36 -4.52
C THR A 74 3.86 11.25 -5.40
N VAL A 75 4.71 10.41 -4.81
CA VAL A 75 5.30 9.23 -5.44
C VAL A 75 4.87 7.98 -4.69
N VAL A 76 4.51 6.95 -5.44
CA VAL A 76 4.21 5.62 -4.91
C VAL A 76 5.43 4.73 -5.10
N ILE A 77 5.89 4.12 -4.01
CA ILE A 77 6.95 3.13 -4.02
C ILE A 77 6.30 1.76 -4.24
N LYS A 78 6.56 1.14 -5.39
CA LYS A 78 6.09 -0.21 -5.70
C LYS A 78 7.25 -1.20 -5.60
N ASN A 79 7.03 -2.30 -4.89
CA ASN A 79 7.96 -3.43 -4.77
C ASN A 79 9.39 -3.03 -4.36
N ASN A 80 9.56 -1.90 -3.67
CA ASN A 80 10.84 -1.30 -3.28
C ASN A 80 11.85 -1.12 -4.44
N LYS A 81 11.38 -1.06 -5.68
CA LYS A 81 12.22 -0.97 -6.89
C LYS A 81 11.72 0.04 -7.91
N VAL A 82 10.49 0.52 -7.76
CA VAL A 82 9.86 1.39 -8.74
C VAL A 82 9.27 2.58 -8.02
N LEU A 83 9.55 3.77 -8.55
CA LEU A 83 8.93 5.02 -8.14
C LEU A 83 7.90 5.41 -9.20
N VAL A 84 6.68 5.67 -8.78
CA VAL A 84 5.61 6.11 -9.67
C VAL A 84 5.16 7.50 -9.25
N ASN A 85 5.37 8.49 -10.12
CA ASN A 85 4.87 9.84 -9.87
C ASN A 85 3.37 9.90 -10.21
N LEU A 86 2.54 10.12 -9.20
CA LEU A 86 1.08 10.15 -9.38
C LEU A 86 0.58 11.39 -10.13
N TYR A 87 1.39 12.46 -10.18
CA TYR A 87 1.00 13.70 -10.85
C TYR A 87 1.18 13.60 -12.37
N ARG A 88 2.31 13.03 -12.83
CA ARG A 88 2.62 12.87 -14.27
C ARG A 88 2.26 11.50 -14.84
N GLY A 89 2.14 10.49 -13.98
CA GLY A 89 1.97 9.09 -14.39
C GLY A 89 3.28 8.40 -14.78
N ASP A 90 4.43 9.05 -14.56
CA ASP A 90 5.75 8.51 -14.88
C ASP A 90 6.08 7.34 -13.95
N ILE A 91 6.64 6.27 -14.52
CA ILE A 91 7.10 5.08 -13.81
C ILE A 91 8.59 4.97 -14.07
N VAL A 92 9.38 4.94 -13.00
CA VAL A 92 10.84 4.86 -13.12
C VAL A 92 11.39 3.78 -12.21
N ASP A 93 12.37 3.05 -12.73
CA ASP A 93 13.10 2.05 -11.96
C ASP A 93 14.12 2.75 -11.08
N ALA A 94 14.02 2.51 -9.77
CA ALA A 94 14.82 3.18 -8.77
C ALA A 94 15.27 2.23 -7.68
N LYS A 95 16.53 2.34 -7.32
CA LYS A 95 17.16 1.56 -6.25
C LYS A 95 17.31 2.42 -5.01
N MET A 96 16.75 1.96 -3.90
CA MET A 96 16.92 2.64 -2.61
C MET A 96 18.41 2.59 -2.19
N THR A 97 19.05 3.74 -2.09
CA THR A 97 20.44 3.87 -1.63
C THR A 97 20.53 4.25 -0.16
N LYS A 98 19.51 4.94 0.35
CA LYS A 98 19.37 5.25 1.78
C LYS A 98 17.96 4.96 2.23
N GLY A 99 17.83 4.18 3.30
CA GLY A 99 16.54 3.88 3.92
C GLY A 99 15.87 5.14 4.49
N PRO A 100 14.56 5.06 4.80
CA PRO A 100 13.85 6.14 5.46
C PRO A 100 14.60 6.54 6.72
N THR A 101 14.89 7.83 6.86
CA THR A 101 15.41 8.32 8.14
C THR A 101 14.18 8.37 9.03
N GLU A 102 14.01 7.40 9.93
CA GLU A 102 12.98 7.49 10.96
C GLU A 102 13.18 8.85 11.64
N ALA A 103 12.26 9.78 11.38
CA ALA A 103 12.17 10.97 12.19
C ALA A 103 12.01 10.45 13.59
N ALA A 104 13.05 10.64 14.42
CA ALA A 104 13.15 10.12 15.77
C ALA A 104 11.76 10.21 16.39
N LYS A 105 11.17 9.04 16.67
CA LYS A 105 9.88 8.92 17.32
C LYS A 105 9.98 9.80 18.56
N ALA A 106 9.44 11.02 18.49
CA ALA A 106 9.38 11.89 19.64
C ALA A 106 8.70 11.01 20.69
N PRO A 107 9.36 10.74 21.85
CA PRO A 107 8.75 9.90 22.85
C PRO A 107 7.39 10.51 23.12
N ALA A 108 6.33 9.76 22.83
CA ALA A 108 5.00 10.17 23.20
C ALA A 108 5.10 10.39 24.71
N SER A 109 5.06 11.65 25.14
CA SER A 109 4.90 12.02 26.53
C SER A 109 3.51 11.58 26.95
N THR A 110 3.31 10.27 27.09
CA THR A 110 2.28 9.73 27.95
C THR A 110 2.72 10.10 29.36
N PRO A 111 2.00 10.97 30.07
CA PRO A 111 2.30 11.22 31.46
C PRO A 111 2.08 9.91 32.23
N THR A 112 3.17 9.22 32.55
CA THR A 112 3.16 8.12 33.51
C THR A 112 2.92 8.76 34.88
N TYR A 113 1.67 8.76 35.33
CA TYR A 113 1.36 9.04 36.72
C TYR A 113 1.86 7.87 37.56
N SER A 114 2.90 8.10 38.37
CA SER A 114 3.38 7.18 39.38
C SER A 114 2.28 6.94 40.42
N ALA A 115 1.59 5.81 40.35
CA ALA A 115 0.72 5.33 41.41
C ALA A 115 1.55 4.75 42.56
N SER A 116 2.24 5.63 43.30
CA SER A 116 2.84 5.31 44.60
C SER A 116 2.31 6.30 45.63
N ALA A 117 1.03 6.17 45.95
CA ALA A 117 0.41 6.69 47.17
C ALA A 117 -1.05 6.20 47.24
N VAL A 118 -1.27 4.90 47.45
CA VAL A 118 -2.53 4.44 48.03
C VAL A 118 -2.21 3.67 49.30
N GLN A 119 -2.36 4.44 50.35
CA GLN A 119 -2.35 4.14 51.77
C GLN A 119 -3.17 2.87 52.06
N SER A 120 -2.54 1.94 52.77
CA SER A 120 -3.15 0.74 53.32
C SER A 120 -4.41 1.09 54.12
N THR A 121 -5.57 0.61 53.68
CA THR A 121 -6.69 0.35 54.60
C THR A 121 -7.35 -0.99 54.23
N SER A 122 -7.49 -1.79 55.27
CA SER A 122 -8.06 -3.14 55.30
C SER A 122 -9.59 -3.10 55.09
N GLY A 123 -10.12 -3.96 54.22
CA GLY A 123 -11.55 -4.26 54.12
C GLY A 123 -11.94 -4.96 52.82
N ALA A 124 -12.21 -6.28 52.89
CA ALA A 124 -12.75 -7.12 51.81
C ALA A 124 -14.27 -6.91 51.59
N PRO A 125 -14.95 -7.58 50.63
CA PRO A 125 -14.66 -7.78 49.20
C PRO A 125 -15.87 -7.43 48.27
N ALA A 126 -15.66 -7.62 46.94
CA ALA A 126 -16.64 -7.83 45.86
C ALA A 126 -17.36 -6.62 45.22
N ALA A 127 -17.04 -6.35 43.94
CA ALA A 127 -18.01 -6.37 42.82
C ALA A 127 -17.35 -6.06 41.45
N ALA A 128 -17.48 -7.03 40.55
CA ALA A 128 -17.65 -6.92 39.09
C ALA A 128 -16.74 -6.00 38.26
N SER A 129 -15.82 -6.67 37.56
CA SER A 129 -15.36 -6.33 36.21
C SER A 129 -16.53 -5.94 35.30
N GLY A 130 -16.45 -4.76 34.67
CA GLY A 130 -17.46 -4.24 33.77
C GLY A 130 -16.88 -3.29 32.72
N GLY A 131 -15.69 -3.59 32.20
CA GLY A 131 -15.19 -2.96 30.99
C GLY A 131 -15.70 -3.74 29.78
N THR A 132 -16.83 -3.34 29.20
CA THR A 132 -17.28 -3.86 27.89
C THR A 132 -16.30 -3.34 26.84
N GLN A 133 -15.18 -4.02 26.70
CA GLN A 133 -14.29 -3.86 25.57
C GLN A 133 -15.05 -4.40 24.36
N VAL A 134 -15.50 -3.51 23.47
CA VAL A 134 -16.06 -3.88 22.18
C VAL A 134 -14.93 -4.50 21.37
N VAL A 135 -14.80 -5.83 21.46
CA VAL A 135 -13.88 -6.61 20.64
C VAL A 135 -14.48 -6.62 19.24
N VAL A 136 -14.01 -5.70 18.40
CA VAL A 136 -14.33 -5.70 16.97
C VAL A 136 -13.85 -7.02 16.40
N SER A 137 -14.78 -7.85 15.92
CA SER A 137 -14.44 -9.15 15.35
C SER A 137 -13.48 -8.96 14.17
N GLU A 138 -12.40 -9.75 14.11
CA GLU A 138 -11.39 -9.62 13.05
C GLU A 138 -11.98 -9.72 11.63
N ASP A 139 -13.11 -10.43 11.46
CA ASP A 139 -13.82 -10.51 10.18
C ASP A 139 -14.45 -9.17 9.77
N LEU A 140 -14.90 -8.36 10.73
CA LEU A 140 -15.43 -7.03 10.47
C LEU A 140 -14.31 -6.07 10.02
N VAL A 141 -13.13 -6.16 10.64
CA VAL A 141 -11.95 -5.37 10.25
C VAL A 141 -11.52 -5.71 8.82
N LYS A 142 -11.41 -7.00 8.48
CA LYS A 142 -11.07 -7.45 7.12
C LYS A 142 -12.09 -6.99 6.07
N ARG A 143 -13.38 -6.98 6.42
CA ARG A 143 -14.43 -6.46 5.54
C ARG A 143 -14.34 -4.95 5.36
N MET A 144 -14.06 -4.20 6.42
CA MET A 144 -13.86 -2.75 6.35
C MET A 144 -12.64 -2.41 5.48
N ASP A 145 -11.52 -3.12 5.65
CA ASP A 145 -10.32 -2.94 4.81
C ASP A 145 -10.62 -3.22 3.33
N LYS A 146 -11.38 -4.27 3.05
CA LYS A 146 -11.80 -4.59 1.67
C LYS A 146 -12.69 -3.50 1.07
N ILE A 147 -13.55 -2.88 1.87
CA ILE A 147 -14.41 -1.77 1.45
C ILE A 147 -13.56 -0.53 1.18
N LEU A 148 -12.62 -0.21 2.07
CA LEU A 148 -11.70 0.92 1.91
C LEU A 148 -10.85 0.78 0.64
N ASN A 149 -10.25 -0.39 0.41
CA ASN A 149 -9.48 -0.65 -0.82
C ASN A 149 -10.33 -0.48 -2.08
N ARG A 150 -11.60 -0.93 -2.06
CA ARG A 150 -12.53 -0.74 -3.18
C ARG A 150 -12.90 0.73 -3.38
N MET A 151 -13.02 1.51 -2.31
CA MET A 151 -13.24 2.95 -2.41
C MET A 151 -12.03 3.66 -3.02
N GLU A 152 -10.81 3.27 -2.64
CA GLU A 152 -9.59 3.80 -3.25
C GLU A 152 -9.49 3.46 -4.75
N ASP A 153 -9.81 2.22 -5.14
CA ASP A 153 -9.84 1.82 -6.55
C ASP A 153 -10.89 2.61 -7.36
N LEU A 154 -12.06 2.86 -6.77
CA LEU A 154 -13.10 3.68 -7.38
C LEU A 154 -12.66 5.14 -7.53
N GLU A 155 -12.01 5.71 -6.51
CA GLU A 155 -11.48 7.07 -6.58
C GLU A 155 -10.40 7.19 -7.66
N PHE A 156 -9.52 6.20 -7.77
CA PHE A 156 -8.50 6.16 -8.82
C PHE A 156 -9.13 6.06 -10.22
N THR A 157 -10.14 5.20 -10.36
CA THR A 157 -10.86 5.04 -11.63
C THR A 157 -11.57 6.34 -12.03
N LEU A 158 -12.20 7.03 -11.08
CA LEU A 158 -12.84 8.32 -11.31
C LEU A 158 -11.84 9.39 -11.75
N LYS A 159 -10.71 9.54 -11.06
CA LYS A 159 -9.65 10.48 -11.46
C LYS A 159 -9.09 10.15 -12.84
N SER A 160 -8.93 8.86 -13.17
CA SER A 160 -8.50 8.43 -14.51
C SER A 160 -9.50 8.83 -15.59
N ILE A 161 -10.80 8.65 -15.33
CA ILE A 161 -11.87 9.05 -16.24
C ILE A 161 -11.91 10.57 -16.40
N GLU A 162 -11.80 11.33 -15.31
CA GLU A 162 -11.78 12.79 -15.32
C GLU A 162 -10.63 13.34 -16.18
N VAL A 163 -9.40 12.80 -16.01
CA VAL A 163 -8.25 13.20 -16.83
C VAL A 163 -8.46 12.86 -18.31
N ARG A 164 -9.06 11.70 -18.61
CA ARG A 164 -9.40 11.32 -19.99
C ARG A 164 -10.46 12.24 -20.58
N LEU A 165 -11.47 12.63 -19.80
CA LEU A 165 -12.49 13.60 -20.20
C LEU A 165 -11.87 14.96 -20.49
N LEU A 166 -11.05 15.51 -19.59
CA LEU A 166 -10.34 16.78 -19.81
C LEU A 166 -9.47 16.74 -21.07
N ARG A 167 -8.80 15.61 -21.34
CA ARG A 167 -8.03 15.44 -22.57
C ARG A 167 -8.93 15.42 -23.80
N LEU A 168 -10.07 14.74 -23.74
CA LEU A 168 -11.04 14.71 -24.84
C LEU A 168 -11.69 16.07 -25.06
N GLU A 169 -12.04 16.81 -24.01
CA GLU A 169 -12.57 18.18 -24.08
C GLU A 169 -11.56 19.14 -24.73
N ARG A 170 -10.27 19.01 -24.38
CA ARG A 170 -9.19 19.78 -25.02
C ARG A 170 -9.02 19.41 -26.50
N MET A 171 -9.14 18.13 -26.85
CA MET A 171 -9.04 17.67 -28.24
C MET A 171 -10.28 18.02 -29.08
N ALA A 172 -11.46 18.07 -28.45
CA ALA A 172 -12.72 18.45 -29.09
C ALA A 172 -12.89 19.98 -29.18
N GLY A 173 -12.06 20.77 -28.48
CA GLY A 173 -12.20 22.23 -28.43
C GLY A 173 -13.46 22.70 -27.70
N VAL A 174 -14.00 21.87 -26.80
CA VAL A 174 -15.27 22.10 -26.09
C VAL A 174 -15.07 22.54 -24.62
N GLY A 175 -13.86 22.36 -24.06
CA GLY A 175 -13.50 22.96 -22.77
C GLY A 175 -13.15 24.45 -22.91
N PRO A 176 -13.24 25.26 -21.82
CA PRO A 176 -12.90 26.69 -21.89
C PRO A 176 -11.49 26.96 -22.43
#